data_AF-A0A522FTU5-F1
#
_entry.id   AF-A0A522FTU5-F1
#
_cell.length_a   1.000
_cell.length_b   1.000
_cell.length_c   1.000
_cell.angle_alpha   90.00
_cell.angle_beta   90.00
_cell.angle_gamma   90.00
#
_symmetry.space_group_name_H-M   'P 1'
#
loop_
_entity.id
_entity.type
_entity.pdbx_description
1 polymer ?
#
loop_
_entity_poly.entity_id
_entity_poly.type
_entity_poly.pdbx_seq_one_letter_code
_entity_poly.pdbx_strand_id
1 'polypeptide(L)'
;MLIIIQYPITDLRRFIEYEKSYLKFPQWPFPNDSEFVRGMGPVRYRRAGGVNNWVGESKICFAKQSIKIDNSTFKSINGIKLKLKFRRFYFDGIASGKFEIAFQIESNVKYELRILLQQIFNINVQLKIPTQNTEHCNLINIPRYLAKQYIFATSYLNKIENNINNYIHWDNPIIFIVSHEYKDLKIQNNYNKQILTLNYPYFVTISHSLIDIKNKQIHLWHLKRSDYSYKSSEIARNIRIIILKLNSIRSTFNIILNSINQEIIIVKSLSLQSNILQKYLLDIIKKIDQVEDNIKMDDVLMIVKQIEEKLTAGLKFDILNKLETIINIRPQILKKIEDYFNKIEKYNLLSKNSKEIKMSEIEITNVGNGNVFKIDDESISIIDSFNKVNDTELLKLLIFINSELENIKNSFKPDDYINLKKDVKLLIEENKTDNPRKDRNIFYLDNIKKIITKTGEIGVPILEIVDKVISFFK
;
A
#
# COMPACT_ATOMS: atom_id res chain seq x y z
N MET A 1 -9.41 -12.50 9.21
CA MET A 1 -9.19 -11.47 8.16
C MET A 1 -10.07 -10.22 8.32
N LEU A 2 -9.55 -9.04 7.99
CA LEU A 2 -10.26 -7.75 7.85
C LEU A 2 -10.21 -7.31 6.38
N ILE A 3 -11.34 -6.98 5.77
CA ILE A 3 -11.45 -6.39 4.43
C ILE A 3 -11.93 -4.96 4.55
N ILE A 4 -11.28 -4.02 3.85
CA ILE A 4 -11.68 -2.62 3.78
C ILE A 4 -11.92 -2.28 2.32
N ILE A 5 -13.04 -1.63 2.05
CA ILE A 5 -13.32 -1.03 0.75
C ILE A 5 -13.26 0.49 0.95
N GLN A 6 -12.31 1.11 0.26
CA GLN A 6 -12.16 2.55 0.21
C GLN A 6 -12.81 3.10 -1.07
N TYR A 7 -13.51 4.23 -0.93
CA TYR A 7 -14.07 5.00 -2.03
C TYR A 7 -13.47 6.41 -2.00
N PRO A 8 -12.46 6.71 -2.84
CA PRO A 8 -11.89 8.03 -2.97
C PRO A 8 -12.92 9.04 -3.49
N ILE A 9 -12.86 10.27 -2.98
CA ILE A 9 -13.63 11.42 -3.45
C ILE A 9 -12.71 12.61 -3.59
N THR A 10 -12.96 13.40 -4.62
CA THR A 10 -12.21 14.60 -4.93
C THR A 10 -13.14 15.79 -5.06
N ASP A 11 -12.86 16.83 -4.29
CA ASP A 11 -13.63 18.07 -4.28
C ASP A 11 -12.83 19.19 -4.93
N LEU A 12 -13.25 19.62 -6.11
CA LEU A 12 -12.56 20.64 -6.89
C LEU A 12 -13.03 22.05 -6.55
N ARG A 13 -14.10 22.21 -5.76
CA ARG A 13 -14.74 23.53 -5.62
C ARG A 13 -13.84 24.58 -4.94
N ARG A 14 -12.75 24.18 -4.26
CA ARG A 14 -11.73 25.10 -3.71
C ARG A 14 -10.81 25.69 -4.78
N PHE A 15 -10.69 25.05 -5.93
CA PHE A 15 -9.84 25.48 -7.05
C PHE A 15 -10.61 26.30 -8.08
N ILE A 16 -11.91 26.47 -7.90
CA ILE A 16 -12.77 27.30 -8.74
C ILE A 16 -13.43 28.37 -7.85
N GLU A 17 -13.99 29.43 -8.44
CA GLU A 17 -14.62 30.56 -7.73
C GLU A 17 -15.94 30.18 -7.01
N TYR A 18 -16.06 28.94 -6.54
CA TYR A 18 -17.25 28.32 -5.97
C TYR A 18 -17.17 28.13 -4.44
N GLU A 19 -16.21 28.79 -3.80
CA GLU A 19 -15.93 28.69 -2.35
C GLU A 19 -17.15 29.07 -1.49
N LYS A 20 -18.01 29.96 -1.99
CA LYS A 20 -19.21 30.41 -1.26
C LYS A 20 -20.26 29.31 -1.07
N SER A 21 -20.13 28.17 -1.75
CA SER A 21 -21.04 27.03 -1.62
C SER A 21 -20.77 26.18 -0.38
N TYR A 22 -19.58 26.27 0.22
CA TYR A 22 -19.13 25.36 1.27
C TYR A 22 -19.63 25.71 2.67
N LEU A 23 -19.95 24.68 3.44
CA LEU A 23 -20.07 24.81 4.89
C LEU A 23 -18.70 25.04 5.53
N LYS A 24 -18.66 25.90 6.55
CA LYS A 24 -17.45 26.15 7.35
C LYS A 24 -17.07 24.98 8.26
N PHE A 25 -18.03 24.09 8.54
CA PHE A 25 -17.87 22.96 9.46
C PHE A 25 -18.21 21.63 8.76
N PRO A 26 -17.53 20.54 9.15
CA PRO A 26 -16.43 20.49 10.12
C PRO A 26 -15.12 21.13 9.60
N GLN A 27 -14.25 21.57 10.51
CA GLN A 27 -13.00 22.26 10.20
C GLN A 27 -11.87 21.29 9.83
N TRP A 28 -12.04 20.54 8.75
CA TRP A 28 -10.98 19.66 8.25
C TRP A 28 -9.70 20.44 7.90
N PRO A 29 -8.49 19.87 8.16
CA PRO A 29 -8.22 18.53 8.69
C PRO A 29 -8.20 18.45 10.22
N PHE A 30 -8.56 19.51 10.93
CA PHE A 30 -8.52 19.61 12.40
C PHE A 30 -9.89 19.84 13.04
N PRO A 31 -10.90 19.02 12.71
CA PRO A 31 -12.26 19.25 13.21
C PRO A 31 -12.33 19.10 14.73
N ASN A 32 -13.28 19.76 15.39
CA ASN A 32 -13.54 19.53 16.82
C ASN A 32 -14.37 18.26 17.05
N ASP A 33 -14.28 17.65 18.23
CA ASP A 33 -15.02 16.43 18.58
C ASP A 33 -16.54 16.63 18.72
N SER A 34 -16.96 17.89 18.87
CA SER A 34 -18.36 18.31 18.87
C SER A 34 -18.94 18.47 17.46
N GLU A 35 -18.10 18.48 16.43
CA GLU A 35 -18.54 18.70 15.06
C GLU A 35 -19.17 17.44 14.44
N PHE A 36 -20.02 17.67 13.44
CA PHE A 36 -20.78 16.63 12.76
C PHE A 36 -20.78 16.87 11.26
N VAL A 37 -20.64 15.80 10.47
CA VAL A 37 -20.82 15.88 9.01
C VAL A 37 -22.28 15.59 8.71
N ARG A 38 -23.00 16.60 8.22
CA ARG A 38 -24.45 16.54 7.97
C ARG A 38 -24.84 15.30 7.16
N GLY A 39 -25.84 14.55 7.65
CA GLY A 39 -26.32 13.32 7.00
C GLY A 39 -25.39 12.11 7.10
N MET A 40 -24.21 12.22 7.71
CA MET A 40 -23.24 11.13 7.82
C MET A 40 -23.01 10.67 9.26
N GLY A 41 -22.60 11.59 10.14
CA GLY A 41 -22.23 11.22 11.50
C GLY A 41 -21.30 12.20 12.23
N PRO A 42 -21.08 11.98 13.54
CA PRO A 42 -20.22 12.81 14.36
C PRO A 42 -18.75 12.60 13.99
N VAL A 43 -17.95 13.65 14.16
CA VAL A 43 -16.49 13.57 14.13
C VAL A 43 -15.99 13.12 15.50
N ARG A 44 -15.07 12.15 15.52
CA ARG A 44 -14.47 11.61 16.74
C ARG A 44 -13.01 11.27 16.52
N TYR A 45 -12.23 11.23 17.61
CA TYR A 45 -10.92 10.59 17.59
C TYR A 45 -11.01 9.12 17.20
N ARG A 46 -10.05 8.67 16.40
CA ARG A 46 -9.76 7.26 16.21
C ARG A 46 -9.27 6.71 17.54
N ARG A 47 -9.88 5.60 17.98
CA ARG A 47 -9.48 4.91 19.23
C ARG A 47 -7.99 4.58 19.31
N ALA A 48 -7.37 4.26 18.17
CA ALA A 48 -5.95 3.95 18.07
C ALA A 48 -5.11 5.16 17.57
N GLY A 49 -5.64 6.38 17.64
CA GLY A 49 -4.98 7.58 17.14
C GLY A 49 -4.79 7.62 15.62
N GLY A 50 -4.05 8.65 15.18
CA GLY A 50 -3.60 8.82 13.80
C GLY A 50 -2.34 8.00 13.51
N VAL A 51 -1.68 8.32 12.39
CA VAL A 51 -0.31 7.87 12.11
C VAL A 51 0.59 9.10 12.20
N ASN A 52 1.79 8.94 12.76
CA ASN A 52 2.77 10.01 12.82
C ASN A 52 3.04 10.57 11.42
N ASN A 53 3.28 11.87 11.33
CA ASN A 53 3.50 12.61 10.07
C ASN A 53 2.29 12.70 9.13
N TRP A 54 1.13 12.13 9.49
CA TRP A 54 -0.11 12.25 8.74
C TRP A 54 -1.15 13.09 9.48
N VAL A 55 -1.09 14.39 9.20
CA VAL A 55 -1.97 15.39 9.79
C VAL A 55 -3.46 15.07 9.55
N GLY A 56 -4.25 15.15 10.62
CA GLY A 56 -5.71 14.98 10.58
C GLY A 56 -6.23 13.54 10.58
N GLU A 57 -5.38 12.53 10.37
CA GLU A 57 -5.82 11.11 10.36
C GLU A 57 -6.25 10.61 11.75
N SER A 58 -5.99 11.36 12.82
CA SER A 58 -6.44 11.06 14.17
C SER A 58 -7.94 11.29 14.38
N LYS A 59 -8.59 12.13 13.55
CA LYS A 59 -10.02 12.43 13.64
C LYS A 59 -10.75 11.97 12.38
N ILE A 60 -11.91 11.37 12.56
CA ILE A 60 -12.73 10.83 11.47
C ILE A 60 -14.21 11.05 11.74
N CYS A 61 -15.00 11.20 10.67
CA CYS A 61 -16.44 11.12 10.76
C CYS A 61 -16.87 9.65 10.85
N PHE A 62 -17.67 9.31 11.87
CA PHE A 62 -18.30 7.99 11.99
C PHE A 62 -19.55 7.95 11.12
N ALA A 63 -19.36 7.67 9.83
CA ALA A 63 -20.38 7.70 8.79
C ALA A 63 -21.39 6.53 8.87
N LYS A 64 -21.99 6.30 10.04
CA LYS A 64 -22.99 5.22 10.24
C LYS A 64 -24.29 5.50 9.49
N GLN A 65 -24.63 6.77 9.27
CA GLN A 65 -25.87 7.16 8.61
C GLN A 65 -25.71 7.28 7.08
N SER A 66 -24.47 7.27 6.57
CA SER A 66 -24.22 7.47 5.14
C SER A 66 -24.71 6.29 4.30
N ILE A 67 -24.34 5.08 4.72
CA ILE A 67 -24.63 3.83 4.04
C ILE A 67 -25.30 2.90 5.03
N LYS A 68 -26.59 2.63 4.88
CA LYS A 68 -27.28 1.58 5.64
C LYS A 68 -27.12 0.26 4.91
N ILE A 69 -26.68 -0.78 5.62
CA ILE A 69 -26.55 -2.13 5.10
C ILE A 69 -27.59 -2.96 5.82
N ASP A 70 -28.43 -3.68 5.07
CA ASP A 70 -29.42 -4.55 5.70
C ASP A 70 -28.68 -5.66 6.46
N ASN A 71 -29.01 -5.80 7.75
CA ASN A 71 -28.42 -6.81 8.61
C ASN A 71 -28.70 -8.23 8.10
N SER A 72 -29.81 -8.43 7.38
CA SER A 72 -30.15 -9.72 6.76
C SER A 72 -29.08 -10.19 5.75
N THR A 73 -28.37 -9.23 5.14
CA THR A 73 -27.29 -9.48 4.17
C THR A 73 -26.01 -10.07 4.80
N PHE A 74 -25.89 -10.01 6.14
CA PHE A 74 -24.77 -10.60 6.88
C PHE A 74 -25.03 -12.04 7.33
N LYS A 75 -26.13 -12.66 6.87
CA LYS A 75 -26.29 -14.13 6.97
C LYS A 75 -25.08 -14.79 6.29
N SER A 76 -24.67 -15.93 6.85
CA SER A 76 -23.46 -16.65 6.45
C SER A 76 -23.40 -16.83 4.93
N ILE A 77 -22.42 -16.21 4.28
CA ILE A 77 -22.21 -16.29 2.84
C ILE A 77 -21.41 -17.57 2.60
N ASN A 78 -22.04 -18.65 2.16
CA ASN A 78 -21.36 -19.95 1.94
C ASN A 78 -20.58 -20.44 3.18
N GLY A 79 -21.12 -20.28 4.39
CA GLY A 79 -20.40 -20.65 5.62
C GLY A 79 -19.46 -19.57 6.18
N ILE A 80 -19.34 -18.42 5.50
CA ILE A 80 -18.52 -17.28 5.90
C ILE A 80 -19.37 -16.25 6.64
N LYS A 81 -19.02 -15.97 7.89
CA LYS A 81 -19.67 -14.93 8.67
C LYS A 81 -19.02 -13.58 8.41
N LEU A 82 -19.81 -12.67 7.86
CA LEU A 82 -19.41 -11.30 7.55
C LEU A 82 -19.90 -10.34 8.64
N LYS A 83 -19.01 -9.60 9.29
CA LYS A 83 -19.38 -8.60 10.31
C LYS A 83 -18.91 -7.21 9.91
N LEU A 84 -19.85 -6.28 9.69
CA LEU A 84 -19.53 -4.87 9.49
C LEU A 84 -18.82 -4.29 10.73
N LYS A 85 -17.57 -3.85 10.59
CA LYS A 85 -16.75 -3.30 11.67
C LYS A 85 -16.87 -1.79 11.76
N PHE A 86 -16.77 -1.08 10.63
CA PHE A 86 -16.93 0.36 10.63
C PHE A 86 -17.35 0.91 9.26
N ARG A 87 -17.91 2.13 9.31
CA ARG A 87 -18.13 3.04 8.18
C ARG A 87 -17.56 4.38 8.60
N ARG A 88 -16.64 4.93 7.81
CA ARG A 88 -15.88 6.13 8.17
C ARG A 88 -15.74 7.05 6.97
N PHE A 89 -15.65 8.33 7.27
CA PHE A 89 -15.31 9.35 6.30
C PHE A 89 -14.18 10.23 6.83
N TYR A 90 -13.28 10.62 5.94
CA TYR A 90 -12.20 11.54 6.21
C TYR A 90 -12.08 12.52 5.02
N PHE A 91 -11.73 13.77 5.32
CA PHE A 91 -11.40 14.79 4.32
C PHE A 91 -10.17 15.58 4.77
N ASP A 92 -9.32 15.98 3.83
CA ASP A 92 -8.09 16.71 4.13
C ASP A 92 -8.27 18.22 4.33
N GLY A 93 -9.47 18.73 4.09
CA GLY A 93 -9.84 20.14 4.22
C GLY A 93 -9.72 20.94 2.93
N ILE A 94 -9.15 20.36 1.87
CA ILE A 94 -8.90 21.06 0.61
C ILE A 94 -9.61 20.34 -0.54
N ALA A 95 -9.25 19.09 -0.84
CA ALA A 95 -9.80 18.38 -1.99
C ALA A 95 -9.88 16.86 -1.83
N SER A 96 -9.06 16.24 -0.98
CA SER A 96 -8.96 14.78 -0.91
C SER A 96 -9.82 14.21 0.21
N GLY A 97 -10.82 13.42 -0.18
CA GLY A 97 -11.71 12.67 0.70
C GLY A 97 -11.65 11.16 0.49
N LYS A 98 -12.04 10.40 1.52
CA LYS A 98 -12.25 8.95 1.40
C LYS A 98 -13.37 8.47 2.31
N PHE A 99 -14.21 7.61 1.77
CA PHE A 99 -15.09 6.74 2.55
C PHE A 99 -14.46 5.38 2.73
N GLU A 100 -14.58 4.80 3.91
CA GLU A 100 -14.10 3.46 4.21
C GLU A 100 -15.21 2.62 4.82
N ILE A 101 -15.45 1.44 4.25
CA ILE A 101 -16.33 0.41 4.82
C ILE A 101 -15.46 -0.80 5.13
N ALA A 102 -15.50 -1.27 6.38
CA ALA A 102 -14.71 -2.42 6.78
C ALA A 102 -15.56 -3.58 7.26
N PHE A 103 -15.18 -4.77 6.83
CA PHE A 103 -15.79 -6.03 7.18
C PHE A 103 -14.77 -6.94 7.84
N GLN A 104 -15.16 -7.56 8.96
CA GLN A 104 -14.44 -8.68 9.53
C GLN A 104 -15.01 -9.96 8.97
N ILE A 105 -14.10 -10.83 8.56
CA ILE A 105 -14.42 -12.17 8.09
C ILE A 105 -14.05 -13.16 9.18
N GLU A 106 -15.05 -13.96 9.56
CA GLU A 106 -14.93 -15.12 10.44
C GLU A 106 -15.36 -16.34 9.60
N SER A 107 -14.43 -17.25 9.31
CA SER A 107 -14.71 -18.44 8.49
C SER A 107 -13.91 -19.64 8.98
N ASN A 108 -14.56 -20.81 8.98
CA ASN A 108 -13.90 -22.11 9.18
C ASN A 108 -13.76 -22.87 7.85
N VAL A 109 -14.40 -22.41 6.78
CA VAL A 109 -14.44 -23.06 5.46
C VAL A 109 -13.41 -22.46 4.50
N LYS A 110 -13.00 -23.25 3.50
CA LYS A 110 -12.15 -22.75 2.40
C LYS A 110 -13.01 -21.91 1.46
N TYR A 111 -12.46 -20.81 0.94
CA TYR A 111 -13.18 -19.94 0.02
C TYR A 111 -12.24 -19.26 -0.96
N GLU A 112 -12.71 -19.07 -2.18
CA GLU A 112 -12.01 -18.26 -3.16
C GLU A 112 -12.22 -16.78 -2.85
N LEU A 113 -11.13 -16.02 -2.75
CA LEU A 113 -11.23 -14.59 -2.42
C LEU A 113 -12.00 -13.81 -3.49
N ARG A 114 -11.92 -14.20 -4.76
CA ARG A 114 -12.69 -13.58 -5.84
C ARG A 114 -14.18 -13.61 -5.55
N ILE A 115 -14.67 -14.81 -5.25
CA ILE A 115 -16.09 -15.09 -5.01
C ILE A 115 -16.55 -14.31 -3.78
N LEU A 116 -15.76 -14.32 -2.69
CA LEU A 116 -16.06 -13.54 -1.49
C LEU A 116 -16.15 -12.04 -1.80
N LEU A 117 -15.20 -11.48 -2.54
CA LEU A 117 -15.21 -10.06 -2.88
C LEU A 117 -16.40 -9.71 -3.79
N GLN A 118 -16.71 -10.54 -4.79
CA GLN A 118 -17.90 -10.38 -5.63
C GLN A 118 -19.19 -10.38 -4.79
N GLN A 119 -19.30 -11.29 -3.83
CA GLN A 119 -20.44 -11.36 -2.91
C GLN A 119 -20.52 -10.11 -2.01
N ILE A 120 -19.39 -9.63 -1.48
CA ILE A 120 -19.35 -8.38 -0.72
C ILE A 120 -19.80 -7.21 -1.60
N PHE A 121 -19.29 -7.08 -2.83
CA PHE A 121 -19.71 -6.01 -3.74
C PHE A 121 -21.16 -6.12 -4.21
N ASN A 122 -21.78 -7.29 -4.08
CA ASN A 122 -23.20 -7.54 -4.34
C ASN A 122 -24.11 -7.17 -3.16
N ILE A 123 -23.57 -6.88 -1.97
CA ILE A 123 -24.37 -6.44 -0.82
C ILE A 123 -25.19 -5.21 -1.22
N ASN A 124 -26.51 -5.34 -1.09
CA ASN A 124 -27.44 -4.24 -1.29
C ASN A 124 -27.33 -3.27 -0.11
N VAL A 125 -27.22 -1.99 -0.44
CA VAL A 125 -27.15 -0.92 0.53
C VAL A 125 -28.14 0.18 0.20
N GLN A 126 -28.49 0.91 1.24
CA GLN A 126 -29.43 2.00 1.22
C GLN A 126 -28.68 3.31 1.56
N LEU A 127 -28.75 4.30 0.68
CA LEU A 127 -28.17 5.63 0.91
C LEU A 127 -29.28 6.67 1.03
N LYS A 128 -29.22 7.49 2.09
CA LYS A 128 -30.14 8.62 2.26
C LYS A 128 -29.55 9.84 1.58
N ILE A 129 -30.13 10.23 0.44
CA ILE A 129 -29.83 11.49 -0.24
C ILE A 129 -30.92 12.48 0.16
N PRO A 130 -30.64 13.46 1.02
CA PRO A 130 -31.69 14.26 1.67
C PRO A 130 -32.56 15.15 0.77
N THR A 131 -32.25 15.29 -0.52
CA THR A 131 -33.13 15.94 -1.53
C THR A 131 -33.88 14.95 -2.42
N GLN A 132 -33.64 13.65 -2.25
CA GLN A 132 -34.19 12.59 -3.10
C GLN A 132 -34.79 11.47 -2.25
N ASN A 133 -35.46 10.54 -2.92
CA ASN A 133 -35.82 9.29 -2.29
C ASN A 133 -34.56 8.54 -1.83
N THR A 134 -34.81 7.59 -0.93
CA THR A 134 -33.79 6.63 -0.56
C THR A 134 -33.31 5.88 -1.80
N GLU A 135 -31.99 5.86 -2.03
CA GLU A 135 -31.39 5.11 -3.13
C GLU A 135 -30.96 3.72 -2.66
N HIS A 136 -31.29 2.71 -3.46
CA HIS A 136 -30.89 1.32 -3.24
C HIS A 136 -29.92 0.89 -4.34
N CYS A 137 -28.73 0.43 -3.98
CA CYS A 137 -27.76 -0.08 -4.95
C CYS A 137 -26.79 -1.06 -4.28
N ASN A 138 -25.99 -1.76 -5.08
CA ASN A 138 -24.93 -2.63 -4.56
C ASN A 138 -23.68 -1.81 -4.19
N LEU A 139 -22.86 -2.34 -3.27
CA LEU A 139 -21.62 -1.71 -2.79
C LEU A 139 -20.65 -1.25 -3.90
N ILE A 140 -20.63 -1.90 -5.05
CA ILE A 140 -19.75 -1.49 -6.17
C ILE A 140 -20.19 -0.18 -6.87
N ASN A 141 -21.46 0.19 -6.73
CA ASN A 141 -22.08 1.32 -7.44
C ASN A 141 -22.35 2.52 -6.53
N ILE A 142 -21.94 2.45 -5.26
CA ILE A 142 -22.13 3.54 -4.30
C ILE A 142 -21.29 4.81 -4.54
N PRO A 143 -20.12 4.81 -5.24
CA PRO A 143 -19.28 6.00 -5.35
C PRO A 143 -20.03 7.27 -5.79
N ARG A 144 -20.85 7.16 -6.85
CA ARG A 144 -21.66 8.27 -7.36
C ARG A 144 -22.64 8.83 -6.33
N TYR A 145 -23.20 7.97 -5.49
CA TYR A 145 -24.17 8.35 -4.47
C TYR A 145 -23.49 8.93 -3.23
N LEU A 146 -22.29 8.43 -2.89
CA LEU A 146 -21.45 9.04 -1.86
C LEU A 146 -20.98 10.44 -2.25
N ALA A 147 -20.65 10.68 -3.52
CA ALA A 147 -20.34 12.00 -4.03
C ALA A 147 -21.53 12.97 -3.88
N LYS A 148 -22.74 12.56 -4.28
CA LYS A 148 -23.97 13.34 -4.05
C LYS A 148 -24.22 13.63 -2.57
N GLN A 149 -24.05 12.62 -1.72
CA GLN A 149 -24.21 12.79 -0.28
C GLN A 149 -23.16 13.72 0.30
N TYR A 150 -21.92 13.67 -0.20
CA TYR A 150 -20.84 14.57 0.19
C TYR A 150 -21.14 16.02 -0.23
N ILE A 151 -21.62 16.26 -1.46
CA ILE A 151 -22.10 17.58 -1.90
C ILE A 151 -23.13 18.11 -0.91
N PHE A 152 -24.16 17.31 -0.63
CA PHE A 152 -25.17 17.72 0.33
C PHE A 152 -24.57 17.94 1.70
N ALA A 153 -23.67 17.09 2.18
CA ALA A 153 -23.14 17.20 3.53
C ALA A 153 -22.26 18.44 3.73
N THR A 154 -21.70 19.00 2.65
CA THR A 154 -20.68 20.05 2.70
C THR A 154 -21.11 21.37 2.05
N SER A 155 -22.35 21.49 1.56
CA SER A 155 -22.80 22.71 0.85
C SER A 155 -24.01 23.39 1.50
N TYR A 156 -24.16 24.71 1.43
CA TYR A 156 -25.43 25.34 1.83
C TYR A 156 -26.58 24.88 0.91
N LEU A 157 -27.74 24.51 1.47
CA LEU A 157 -28.84 23.88 0.71
C LEU A 157 -29.38 24.76 -0.41
N ASN A 158 -29.51 26.06 -0.14
CA ASN A 158 -29.97 27.07 -1.10
C ASN A 158 -28.93 27.38 -2.20
N LYS A 159 -27.70 26.86 -2.08
CA LYS A 159 -26.62 27.05 -3.06
C LYS A 159 -26.30 25.77 -3.82
N ILE A 160 -27.05 24.69 -3.61
CA ILE A 160 -26.84 23.45 -4.38
C ILE A 160 -27.42 23.67 -5.77
N GLU A 161 -26.62 24.20 -6.69
CA GLU A 161 -26.97 24.29 -8.10
C GLU A 161 -26.81 22.93 -8.78
N ASN A 162 -27.53 22.72 -9.89
CA ASN A 162 -27.46 21.47 -10.69
C ASN A 162 -26.03 21.13 -11.13
N ASN A 163 -25.17 22.15 -11.28
CA ASN A 163 -23.80 22.00 -11.79
C ASN A 163 -22.78 21.56 -10.73
N ILE A 164 -23.11 21.56 -9.42
CA ILE A 164 -22.13 21.18 -8.38
C ILE A 164 -21.65 19.73 -8.55
N ASN A 165 -22.48 18.87 -9.13
CA ASN A 165 -22.11 17.49 -9.44
C ASN A 165 -20.87 17.40 -10.35
N ASN A 166 -20.56 18.44 -11.12
CA ASN A 166 -19.41 18.47 -12.03
C ASN A 166 -18.09 18.76 -11.29
N TYR A 167 -18.13 19.11 -10.01
CA TYR A 167 -16.94 19.49 -9.23
C TYR A 167 -16.60 18.47 -8.13
N ILE A 168 -17.48 17.51 -7.86
CA ILE A 168 -17.20 16.40 -6.96
C ILE A 168 -17.06 15.13 -7.78
N HIS A 169 -15.83 14.65 -7.84
CA HIS A 169 -15.50 13.43 -8.55
C HIS A 169 -15.28 12.29 -7.55
N TRP A 170 -15.36 11.07 -8.06
CA TRP A 170 -15.08 9.84 -7.34
C TRP A 170 -14.28 8.91 -8.24
N ASP A 171 -13.60 7.95 -7.62
CA ASP A 171 -12.81 6.96 -8.34
C ASP A 171 -13.35 5.54 -8.09
N ASN A 172 -12.76 4.57 -8.78
CA ASN A 172 -12.99 3.16 -8.52
C ASN A 172 -12.67 2.81 -7.06
N PRO A 173 -13.41 1.87 -6.47
CA PRO A 173 -13.10 1.42 -5.12
C PRO A 173 -11.73 0.78 -5.08
N ILE A 174 -11.09 0.86 -3.91
CA ILE A 174 -9.85 0.17 -3.59
C ILE A 174 -10.13 -0.81 -2.47
N ILE A 175 -9.61 -2.02 -2.58
CA ILE A 175 -9.74 -3.05 -1.55
C ILE A 175 -8.43 -3.14 -0.80
N PHE A 176 -8.51 -3.18 0.53
CA PHE A 176 -7.39 -3.45 1.40
C PHE A 176 -7.72 -4.59 2.36
N ILE A 177 -6.98 -5.68 2.28
CA ILE A 177 -7.14 -6.87 3.10
C ILE A 177 -6.01 -6.91 4.12
N VAL A 178 -6.36 -7.14 5.38
CA VAL A 178 -5.42 -7.51 6.43
C VAL A 178 -5.73 -8.94 6.86
N SER A 179 -4.77 -9.85 6.69
CA SER A 179 -4.90 -11.25 7.09
C SER A 179 -3.77 -11.68 8.01
N HIS A 180 -3.99 -12.79 8.72
CA HIS A 180 -2.97 -13.46 9.50
C HIS A 180 -2.59 -14.78 8.83
N GLU A 181 -1.29 -15.04 8.72
CA GLU A 181 -0.73 -16.22 8.06
C GLU A 181 -1.39 -17.51 8.52
N TYR A 182 -1.35 -17.83 9.81
CA TYR A 182 -1.84 -19.11 10.33
C TYR A 182 -3.36 -19.30 10.39
N LYS A 183 -4.17 -18.22 10.33
CA LYS A 183 -5.64 -18.33 10.49
C LYS A 183 -6.40 -18.18 9.19
N ASP A 184 -5.86 -17.43 8.24
CA ASP A 184 -6.56 -17.08 7.01
C ASP A 184 -6.05 -17.93 5.81
N LEU A 185 -5.44 -19.11 6.07
CA LEU A 185 -4.76 -20.07 5.18
C LEU A 185 -5.59 -20.69 4.03
N LYS A 186 -6.72 -20.09 3.68
CA LYS A 186 -7.67 -20.71 2.75
C LYS A 186 -8.01 -19.84 1.55
N ILE A 187 -7.16 -18.86 1.24
CA ILE A 187 -7.33 -18.01 0.07
C ILE A 187 -6.56 -18.62 -1.11
N GLN A 188 -7.29 -19.20 -2.06
CA GLN A 188 -6.76 -19.46 -3.40
C GLN A 188 -6.69 -18.13 -4.15
N ASN A 189 -5.50 -17.76 -4.61
CA ASN A 189 -5.26 -16.48 -5.29
C ASN A 189 -4.55 -16.76 -6.61
N ASN A 190 -5.31 -16.76 -7.71
CA ASN A 190 -4.79 -16.98 -9.06
C ASN A 190 -4.55 -15.65 -9.80
N TYR A 191 -4.07 -14.62 -9.09
CA TYR A 191 -3.87 -13.30 -9.67
C TYR A 191 -2.39 -13.01 -9.87
N ASN A 192 -2.09 -12.25 -10.93
CA ASN A 192 -0.79 -11.62 -11.09
C ASN A 192 -0.58 -10.67 -9.90
N LYS A 193 0.34 -11.06 -9.01
CA LYS A 193 0.66 -10.31 -7.80
C LYS A 193 2.05 -9.75 -7.91
N GLN A 194 2.16 -8.48 -7.55
CA GLN A 194 3.43 -7.93 -7.12
C GLN A 194 3.49 -8.14 -5.60
N ILE A 195 4.45 -8.95 -5.15
CA ILE A 195 4.62 -9.31 -3.74
C ILE A 195 5.86 -8.63 -3.21
N LEU A 196 5.73 -8.05 -2.02
CA LEU A 196 6.83 -7.59 -1.22
C LEU A 196 6.76 -8.13 0.18
N THR A 197 7.88 -8.71 0.58
CA THR A 197 8.06 -9.18 1.93
C THR A 197 8.88 -8.14 2.67
N LEU A 198 8.28 -7.51 3.68
CA LEU A 198 9.04 -6.70 4.63
C LEU A 198 9.57 -7.65 5.70
N ASN A 199 10.86 -7.93 5.61
CA ASN A 199 11.56 -8.83 6.50
C ASN A 199 11.67 -8.25 7.94
N TYR A 200 12.32 -9.00 8.82
CA TYR A 200 12.57 -8.62 10.21
C TYR A 200 13.03 -7.15 10.32
N PRO A 201 12.50 -6.38 11.29
CA PRO A 201 11.67 -6.79 12.43
C PRO A 201 10.15 -6.75 12.18
N TYR A 202 9.69 -6.60 10.93
CA TYR A 202 8.30 -6.19 10.68
C TYR A 202 7.31 -7.34 10.54
N PHE A 203 7.73 -8.55 10.14
CA PHE A 203 6.89 -9.76 10.05
C PHE A 203 5.58 -9.53 9.25
N VAL A 204 5.68 -8.73 8.18
CA VAL A 204 4.54 -8.33 7.35
C VAL A 204 4.89 -8.51 5.88
N THR A 205 4.03 -9.20 5.14
CA THR A 205 4.09 -9.27 3.68
C THR A 205 2.99 -8.38 3.12
N ILE A 206 3.31 -7.53 2.16
CA ILE A 206 2.34 -6.72 1.42
C ILE A 206 2.36 -7.22 -0.02
N SER A 207 1.19 -7.45 -0.57
CA SER A 207 1.05 -7.71 -1.99
C SER A 207 0.00 -6.80 -2.57
N HIS A 208 0.12 -6.56 -3.86
CA HIS A 208 -0.90 -5.90 -4.63
C HIS A 208 -1.20 -6.70 -5.90
N SER A 209 -2.46 -6.66 -6.29
CA SER A 209 -2.92 -7.14 -7.58
C SER A 209 -4.04 -6.25 -8.12
N LEU A 210 -4.24 -6.27 -9.43
CA LEU A 210 -5.48 -5.83 -10.05
C LEU A 210 -6.44 -7.02 -10.13
N ILE A 211 -7.70 -6.82 -9.76
CA ILE A 211 -8.74 -7.85 -9.86
C ILE A 211 -9.94 -7.33 -10.63
N ASP A 212 -10.54 -8.20 -11.42
CA ASP A 212 -11.76 -7.89 -12.17
C ASP A 212 -13.00 -8.33 -11.42
N ILE A 213 -13.82 -7.34 -11.03
CA ILE A 213 -15.11 -7.54 -10.38
C ILE A 213 -16.16 -6.74 -11.15
N LYS A 214 -17.11 -7.45 -11.77
CA LYS A 214 -18.18 -6.87 -12.61
C LYS A 214 -17.66 -5.88 -13.66
N ASN A 215 -16.69 -6.32 -14.45
CA ASN A 215 -16.07 -5.53 -15.54
C ASN A 215 -15.38 -4.24 -15.05
N LYS A 216 -15.03 -4.17 -13.76
CA LYS A 216 -14.20 -3.10 -13.21
C LYS A 216 -12.90 -3.70 -12.70
N GLN A 217 -11.79 -3.13 -13.15
CA GLN A 217 -10.48 -3.35 -12.56
C GLN A 217 -10.40 -2.61 -11.23
N ILE A 218 -10.19 -3.37 -10.16
CA ILE A 218 -10.13 -2.87 -8.79
C ILE A 218 -8.73 -3.17 -8.23
N HIS A 219 -8.11 -2.15 -7.62
CA HIS A 219 -6.85 -2.33 -6.92
C HIS A 219 -7.10 -3.10 -5.63
N LEU A 220 -6.37 -4.20 -5.45
CA LEU A 220 -6.39 -5.03 -4.26
C LEU A 220 -5.03 -4.96 -3.57
N TRP A 221 -5.01 -4.39 -2.37
CA TRP A 221 -3.88 -4.46 -1.44
C TRP A 221 -4.14 -5.59 -0.44
N HIS A 222 -3.15 -6.45 -0.22
CA HIS A 222 -3.23 -7.53 0.76
C HIS A 222 -2.01 -7.53 1.65
N LEU A 223 -2.22 -7.16 2.91
CA LEU A 223 -1.26 -7.18 3.99
C LEU A 223 -1.46 -8.44 4.83
N LYS A 224 -0.46 -9.33 4.81
CA LYS A 224 -0.40 -10.56 5.60
C LYS A 224 0.57 -10.37 6.77
N ARG A 225 0.15 -10.71 7.98
CA ARG A 225 1.01 -10.74 9.17
C ARG A 225 1.46 -12.17 9.44
N SER A 226 2.75 -12.38 9.70
CA SER A 226 3.27 -13.69 10.08
C SER A 226 3.21 -13.96 11.58
N ASP A 227 3.02 -12.94 12.43
CA ASP A 227 2.91 -13.08 13.88
C ASP A 227 1.77 -12.27 14.53
N TYR A 228 1.49 -12.59 15.79
CA TYR A 228 0.46 -11.94 16.62
C TYR A 228 0.99 -10.81 17.50
N SER A 229 2.27 -10.43 17.38
CA SER A 229 2.85 -9.41 18.25
C SER A 229 2.09 -8.08 18.16
N TYR A 230 2.05 -7.35 19.28
CA TYR A 230 1.46 -6.01 19.32
C TYR A 230 2.16 -5.09 18.31
N LYS A 231 3.49 -5.17 18.25
CA LYS A 231 4.33 -4.41 17.32
C LYS A 231 3.94 -4.65 15.86
N SER A 232 3.81 -5.91 15.41
CA SER A 232 3.38 -6.18 14.02
C SER A 232 1.96 -5.73 13.74
N SER A 233 1.07 -5.79 14.74
CA SER A 233 -0.28 -5.26 14.63
C SER A 233 -0.30 -3.75 14.43
N GLU A 234 0.55 -3.01 15.15
CA GLU A 234 0.69 -1.57 15.04
C GLU A 234 1.30 -1.16 13.70
N ILE A 235 2.37 -1.84 13.27
CA ILE A 235 3.01 -1.65 11.97
C ILE A 235 2.00 -1.89 10.84
N ALA A 236 1.32 -3.04 10.85
CA ALA A 236 0.29 -3.38 9.87
C ALA A 236 -0.82 -2.32 9.82
N ARG A 237 -1.22 -1.79 10.98
CA ARG A 237 -2.21 -0.70 11.07
C ARG A 237 -1.69 0.58 10.43
N ASN A 238 -0.45 0.97 10.71
CA ASN A 238 0.16 2.19 10.21
C ASN A 238 0.34 2.11 8.69
N ILE A 239 0.94 1.03 8.18
CA ILE A 239 1.09 0.74 6.74
C ILE A 239 -0.27 0.84 6.03
N ARG A 240 -1.30 0.18 6.57
CA ARG A 240 -2.66 0.23 6.02
C ARG A 240 -3.19 1.66 5.92
N ILE A 241 -3.05 2.47 6.97
CA ILE A 241 -3.52 3.86 6.96
C ILE A 241 -2.75 4.69 5.93
N ILE A 242 -1.42 4.50 5.86
CA ILE A 242 -0.53 5.19 4.92
C ILE A 242 -0.92 4.86 3.48
N ILE A 243 -1.00 3.58 3.11
CA ILE A 243 -1.37 3.15 1.76
C ILE A 243 -2.76 3.69 1.38
N LEU A 244 -3.75 3.50 2.26
CA LEU A 244 -5.10 4.03 2.03
C LEU A 244 -5.13 5.55 1.89
N LYS A 245 -4.24 6.29 2.57
CA LYS A 245 -4.15 7.75 2.44
C LYS A 245 -3.46 8.15 1.14
N LEU A 246 -2.36 7.49 0.78
CA LEU A 246 -1.64 7.72 -0.47
C LEU A 246 -2.54 7.49 -1.68
N ASN A 247 -3.30 6.40 -1.70
CA ASN A 247 -4.17 6.13 -2.85
C ASN A 247 -5.27 7.19 -3.00
N SER A 248 -5.85 7.67 -1.89
CA SER A 248 -6.84 8.76 -1.91
C SER A 248 -6.23 10.09 -2.38
N ILE A 249 -5.00 10.42 -1.95
CA ILE A 249 -4.27 11.61 -2.42
C ILE A 249 -3.98 11.52 -3.91
N ARG A 250 -3.51 10.36 -4.39
CA ARG A 250 -3.16 10.16 -5.80
C ARG A 250 -4.35 10.18 -6.72
N SER A 251 -5.44 9.52 -6.31
CA SER A 251 -6.72 9.60 -7.01
C SER A 251 -7.16 11.07 -7.15
N THR A 252 -7.03 11.85 -6.07
CA THR A 252 -7.31 13.30 -6.08
C THR A 252 -6.38 14.07 -7.01
N PHE A 253 -5.08 13.79 -6.95
CA PHE A 253 -4.10 14.41 -7.84
C PHE A 253 -4.41 14.15 -9.31
N ASN A 254 -4.67 12.89 -9.69
CA ASN A 254 -5.02 12.52 -11.05
C ASN A 254 -6.32 13.19 -11.52
N ILE A 255 -7.34 13.25 -10.66
CA ILE A 255 -8.60 13.95 -10.98
C ILE A 255 -8.34 15.44 -11.20
N ILE A 256 -7.54 16.09 -10.36
CA ILE A 256 -7.19 17.51 -10.53
C ILE A 256 -6.48 17.73 -11.87
N LEU A 257 -5.46 16.93 -12.18
CA LEU A 257 -4.73 17.04 -13.45
C LEU A 257 -5.63 16.80 -14.65
N ASN A 258 -6.51 15.80 -14.60
CA ASN A 258 -7.49 15.55 -15.66
C ASN A 258 -8.49 16.70 -15.77
N SER A 259 -8.88 17.32 -14.67
CA SER A 259 -9.81 18.45 -14.66
C SER A 259 -9.19 19.74 -15.18
N ILE A 260 -7.88 19.92 -15.00
CA ILE A 260 -7.09 20.97 -15.68
C ILE A 260 -7.03 20.67 -17.17
N ASN A 261 -6.76 19.43 -17.55
CA ASN A 261 -6.71 19.03 -18.95
C ASN A 261 -8.07 19.19 -19.65
N GLN A 262 -9.17 18.93 -18.96
CA GLN A 262 -10.54 19.08 -19.48
C GLN A 262 -11.09 20.50 -19.36
N GLU A 263 -10.30 21.46 -18.90
CA GLU A 263 -10.73 22.86 -18.68
C GLU A 263 -11.94 22.97 -17.72
N ILE A 264 -12.10 22.00 -16.81
CA ILE A 264 -13.04 22.09 -15.68
C ILE A 264 -12.49 23.05 -14.63
N ILE A 265 -11.17 23.01 -14.40
CA ILE A 265 -10.45 23.94 -13.55
C ILE A 265 -9.84 25.03 -14.43
N ILE A 266 -10.52 26.16 -14.53
CA ILE A 266 -10.02 27.37 -15.18
C ILE A 266 -9.71 28.38 -14.09
N VAL A 267 -8.43 28.59 -13.80
CA VAL A 267 -7.97 29.56 -12.81
C VAL A 267 -7.26 30.71 -13.50
N LYS A 268 -7.60 31.94 -13.13
CA LYS A 268 -6.85 33.11 -13.58
C LYS A 268 -5.46 33.08 -12.96
N SER A 269 -4.43 33.40 -13.75
CA SER A 269 -3.07 33.60 -13.27
C SER A 269 -3.07 34.53 -12.04
N LEU A 270 -2.28 34.17 -11.01
CA LEU A 270 -2.14 34.90 -9.75
C LEU A 270 -3.42 35.09 -8.90
N SER A 271 -4.55 34.48 -9.27
CA SER A 271 -5.77 34.48 -8.45
C SER A 271 -5.59 33.72 -7.13
N LEU A 272 -6.49 33.95 -6.17
CA LEU A 272 -6.55 33.18 -4.93
C LEU A 272 -6.66 31.67 -5.20
N GLN A 273 -7.51 31.28 -6.16
CA GLN A 273 -7.73 29.90 -6.58
C GLN A 273 -6.48 29.28 -7.20
N SER A 274 -5.76 30.02 -8.06
CA SER A 274 -4.48 29.58 -8.60
C SER A 274 -3.46 29.37 -7.48
N ASN A 275 -3.38 30.27 -6.50
CA ASN A 275 -2.49 30.11 -5.35
C ASN A 275 -2.87 28.89 -4.49
N ILE A 276 -4.17 28.65 -4.24
CA ILE A 276 -4.65 27.47 -3.51
C ILE A 276 -4.29 26.19 -4.27
N LEU A 277 -4.56 26.14 -5.57
CA LEU A 277 -4.25 24.99 -6.42
C LEU A 277 -2.75 24.69 -6.44
N GLN A 278 -1.92 25.70 -6.70
CA GLN A 278 -0.46 25.57 -6.73
C GLN A 278 0.10 25.09 -5.39
N LYS A 279 -0.36 25.68 -4.27
CA LYS A 279 0.03 25.24 -2.94
C LYS A 279 -0.39 23.79 -2.68
N TYR A 280 -1.60 23.41 -3.07
CA TYR A 280 -2.10 22.06 -2.87
C TYR A 280 -1.32 21.01 -3.67
N LEU A 281 -1.03 21.29 -4.94
CA LEU A 281 -0.20 20.41 -5.78
C LEU A 281 1.20 20.23 -5.17
N LEU A 282 1.81 21.32 -4.71
CA LEU A 282 3.11 21.28 -4.03
C LEU A 282 3.04 20.46 -2.73
N ASP A 283 2.01 20.66 -1.92
CA ASP A 283 1.82 19.95 -0.65
C ASP A 283 1.54 18.46 -0.86
N ILE A 284 0.83 18.08 -1.93
CA ILE A 284 0.64 16.68 -2.33
C ILE A 284 1.98 16.05 -2.71
N ILE A 285 2.75 16.69 -3.60
CA ILE A 285 4.03 16.16 -4.06
C ILE A 285 4.98 15.99 -2.87
N LYS A 286 5.08 17.01 -2.02
CA LYS A 286 5.85 16.93 -0.77
C LYS A 286 5.38 15.80 0.13
N LYS A 287 4.07 15.56 0.26
CA LYS A 287 3.56 14.44 1.08
C LYS A 287 3.87 13.10 0.45
N ILE A 288 3.84 12.98 -0.86
CA ILE A 288 4.23 11.74 -1.54
C ILE A 288 5.73 11.51 -1.35
N ASP A 289 6.56 12.54 -1.52
CA ASP A 289 8.02 12.49 -1.32
C ASP A 289 8.41 12.27 0.16
N GLN A 290 7.84 13.00 1.12
CA GLN A 290 8.19 12.91 2.56
C GLN A 290 7.90 11.55 3.19
N VAL A 291 6.94 10.82 2.63
CA VAL A 291 6.67 9.47 3.11
C VAL A 291 7.86 8.56 2.77
N GLU A 292 8.64 8.89 1.73
CA GLU A 292 9.89 8.22 1.33
C GLU A 292 10.94 8.40 2.43
N ASP A 293 11.15 9.62 2.91
CA ASP A 293 12.23 9.88 3.87
C ASP A 293 11.94 9.32 5.28
N ASN A 294 10.67 9.28 5.70
CA ASN A 294 10.29 8.98 7.09
C ASN A 294 10.02 7.51 7.38
N ILE A 295 9.71 6.73 6.34
CA ILE A 295 9.53 5.30 6.49
C ILE A 295 10.78 4.68 5.91
N LYS A 296 11.65 4.10 6.76
CA LYS A 296 12.77 3.22 6.34
C LYS A 296 12.24 1.91 5.71
N MET A 297 11.23 2.00 4.86
CA MET A 297 10.62 0.96 4.05
C MET A 297 10.50 1.53 2.63
N ASP A 298 11.64 1.91 2.05
CA ASP A 298 11.75 2.37 0.65
C ASP A 298 10.95 1.46 -0.29
N ASP A 299 10.89 0.17 0.05
CA ASP A 299 10.17 -0.87 -0.65
C ASP A 299 8.64 -0.67 -0.73
N VAL A 300 7.96 -0.22 0.34
CA VAL A 300 6.49 -0.08 0.34
C VAL A 300 6.07 1.03 -0.62
N LEU A 301 6.83 2.12 -0.65
CA LEU A 301 6.54 3.26 -1.51
C LEU A 301 6.92 2.99 -2.95
N MET A 302 8.03 2.28 -3.18
CA MET A 302 8.39 1.81 -4.51
C MET A 302 7.23 1.02 -5.12
N ILE A 303 6.57 0.17 -4.35
CA ILE A 303 5.44 -0.64 -4.82
C ILE A 303 4.19 0.20 -5.05
N VAL A 304 3.83 1.06 -4.10
CA VAL A 304 2.72 1.99 -4.29
C VAL A 304 2.94 2.77 -5.59
N LYS A 305 4.16 3.25 -5.87
CA LYS A 305 4.53 3.92 -7.14
C LYS A 305 4.45 3.02 -8.38
N GLN A 306 5.06 1.83 -8.36
CA GLN A 306 5.10 0.90 -9.51
C GLN A 306 3.74 0.39 -9.96
N ILE A 307 2.73 0.52 -9.12
CA ILE A 307 1.46 -0.19 -9.28
C ILE A 307 0.30 0.68 -9.77
N GLU A 308 0.36 1.98 -9.52
CA GLU A 308 -0.75 2.89 -9.83
C GLU A 308 -0.49 3.71 -11.11
N GLU A 309 0.25 3.10 -12.04
CA GLU A 309 0.51 3.56 -13.41
C GLU A 309 -0.79 3.79 -14.20
N LYS A 310 -1.32 5.02 -14.20
CA LYS A 310 -2.42 5.41 -15.11
C LYS A 310 -2.29 6.80 -15.74
N LEU A 311 -1.11 7.42 -15.69
CA LEU A 311 -0.85 8.56 -16.57
C LEU A 311 -0.14 8.03 -17.82
N THR A 312 -0.87 7.99 -18.93
CA THR A 312 -0.29 7.71 -20.24
C THR A 312 0.76 8.78 -20.52
N ALA A 313 1.91 8.39 -21.07
CA ALA A 313 3.02 9.30 -21.34
C ALA A 313 2.60 10.55 -22.16
N GLY A 314 1.57 10.42 -23.01
CA GLY A 314 0.97 11.56 -23.73
C GLY A 314 0.28 12.59 -22.84
N LEU A 315 -0.41 12.17 -21.78
CA LEU A 315 -1.09 13.09 -20.86
C LEU A 315 -0.11 13.98 -20.10
N LYS A 316 1.12 13.49 -19.82
CA LYS A 316 2.14 14.24 -19.10
C LYS A 316 2.47 15.55 -19.80
N PHE A 317 2.78 15.51 -21.10
CA PHE A 317 3.18 16.69 -21.85
C PHE A 317 2.04 17.72 -21.93
N ASP A 318 0.82 17.27 -22.23
CA ASP A 318 -0.36 18.13 -22.28
C ASP A 318 -0.63 18.81 -20.94
N ILE A 319 -0.51 18.05 -19.83
CA ILE A 319 -0.67 18.58 -18.49
C ILE A 319 0.40 19.62 -18.18
N LEU A 320 1.68 19.32 -18.42
CA LEU A 320 2.77 20.27 -18.15
C LEU A 320 2.61 21.56 -18.96
N ASN A 321 2.30 21.44 -20.25
CA ASN A 321 2.06 22.59 -21.12
C ASN A 321 0.87 23.44 -20.62
N LYS A 322 -0.24 22.82 -20.19
CA LYS A 322 -1.39 23.56 -19.62
C LYS A 322 -1.08 24.22 -18.27
N LEU A 323 -0.32 23.55 -17.42
CA LEU A 323 0.12 24.12 -16.13
C LEU A 323 1.01 25.35 -16.35
N GLU A 324 1.88 25.31 -17.37
CA GLU A 324 2.76 26.41 -17.74
C GLU A 324 1.98 27.56 -18.41
N THR A 325 1.23 27.27 -19.48
CA THR A 325 0.63 28.28 -20.34
C THR A 325 -0.70 28.84 -19.83
N ILE A 326 -1.59 27.99 -19.30
CA ILE A 326 -2.95 28.40 -18.91
C ILE A 326 -2.97 28.86 -17.46
N ILE A 327 -2.42 28.05 -16.55
CA ILE A 327 -2.49 28.32 -15.11
C ILE A 327 -1.41 29.32 -14.67
N ASN A 328 -0.33 29.45 -15.46
CA ASN A 328 0.88 30.20 -15.12
C ASN A 328 1.43 29.76 -13.75
N ILE A 329 1.65 28.44 -13.61
CA ILE A 329 2.26 27.87 -12.41
C ILE A 329 3.68 28.41 -12.24
N ARG A 330 4.06 28.71 -10.99
CA ARG A 330 5.42 29.13 -10.67
C ARG A 330 6.44 28.09 -11.18
N PRO A 331 7.51 28.47 -11.89
CA PRO A 331 8.46 27.53 -12.50
C PRO A 331 9.02 26.48 -11.51
N GLN A 332 9.22 26.85 -10.24
CA GLN A 332 9.70 25.93 -9.20
C GLN A 332 8.70 24.81 -8.88
N ILE A 333 7.39 25.08 -8.96
CA ILE A 333 6.34 24.08 -8.74
C ILE A 333 6.20 23.21 -9.99
N LEU A 334 6.25 23.81 -11.19
CA LEU A 334 6.25 23.09 -12.44
C LEU A 334 7.41 22.08 -12.51
N LYS A 335 8.63 22.51 -12.17
CA LYS A 335 9.81 21.63 -12.09
C LYS A 335 9.60 20.46 -11.13
N LYS A 336 8.97 20.69 -9.97
CA LYS A 336 8.67 19.59 -9.01
C LYS A 336 7.63 18.60 -9.54
N ILE A 337 6.63 19.10 -10.27
CA ILE A 337 5.64 18.24 -10.95
C ILE A 337 6.33 17.41 -12.05
N GLU A 338 7.21 18.04 -12.82
CA GLU A 338 8.02 17.36 -13.85
C GLU A 338 8.96 16.31 -13.23
N ASP A 339 9.70 16.67 -12.19
CA ASP A 339 10.58 15.76 -11.43
C ASP A 339 9.77 14.56 -10.89
N TYR A 340 8.57 14.80 -10.38
CA TYR A 340 7.67 13.74 -9.94
C TYR A 340 7.30 12.78 -11.09
N PHE A 341 6.94 13.30 -12.27
CA PHE A 341 6.67 12.47 -13.44
C PHE A 341 7.90 11.72 -13.94
N ASN A 342 9.06 12.36 -13.98
CA ASN A 342 10.33 11.75 -14.37
C ASN A 342 10.74 10.63 -13.41
N LYS A 343 10.56 10.83 -12.10
CA LYS A 343 10.75 9.78 -11.09
C LYS A 343 9.87 8.58 -11.40
N ILE A 344 8.57 8.79 -11.66
CA ILE A 344 7.64 7.70 -12.00
C ILE A 344 8.11 6.95 -13.25
N GLU A 345 8.43 7.65 -14.34
CA GLU A 345 8.92 7.03 -15.58
C GLU A 345 10.19 6.20 -15.37
N LYS A 346 11.14 6.70 -14.57
CA LYS A 346 12.36 5.97 -14.20
C LYS A 346 12.05 4.67 -13.47
N TYR A 347 11.12 4.69 -12.52
CA TYR A 347 10.70 3.46 -11.83
C TYR A 347 10.03 2.47 -12.79
N ASN A 348 9.26 2.95 -13.76
CA ASN A 348 8.62 2.09 -14.76
C ASN A 348 9.67 1.38 -15.64
N LEU A 349 10.71 2.11 -16.07
CA LEU A 349 11.83 1.54 -16.83
C LEU A 349 12.60 0.48 -16.02
N LEU A 350 12.87 0.76 -14.74
CA LEU A 350 13.52 -0.20 -13.84
C LEU A 350 12.65 -1.44 -13.62
N SER A 351 11.34 -1.27 -13.48
CA SER A 351 10.40 -2.39 -13.29
C SER A 351 10.34 -3.30 -14.51
N LYS A 352 10.42 -2.74 -15.73
CA LYS A 352 10.48 -3.50 -16.99
C LYS A 352 11.78 -4.28 -17.10
N ASN A 353 12.89 -3.70 -16.69
CA ASN A 353 14.20 -4.35 -16.77
C ASN A 353 14.43 -5.39 -15.65
N SER A 354 13.76 -5.24 -14.50
CA SER A 354 13.83 -6.19 -13.38
C SER A 354 12.93 -7.42 -13.55
N LYS A 355 12.10 -7.46 -14.61
CA LYS A 355 11.24 -8.60 -14.93
C LYS A 355 11.80 -9.34 -16.14
N GLU A 356 12.65 -10.34 -15.90
CA GLU A 356 12.45 -11.62 -16.60
C GLU A 356 11.06 -12.12 -16.18
N ILE A 357 10.06 -11.87 -17.03
CA ILE A 357 8.71 -12.37 -16.83
C ILE A 357 8.76 -13.88 -17.04
N LYS A 358 8.86 -14.67 -15.96
CA LYS A 358 8.41 -16.07 -16.00
C LYS A 358 6.88 -16.04 -16.19
N MET A 359 6.43 -16.07 -17.44
CA MET A 359 5.07 -16.53 -17.73
C MET A 359 5.03 -17.99 -17.30
N SER A 360 4.32 -18.27 -16.21
CA SER A 360 3.89 -19.64 -15.95
C SER A 360 2.95 -20.03 -17.09
N GLU A 361 3.16 -21.23 -17.64
CA GLU A 361 2.48 -21.81 -18.78
C GLU A 361 1.03 -21.33 -18.94
N ILE A 362 0.78 -20.62 -20.04
CA ILE A 362 -0.57 -20.52 -20.56
C ILE A 362 -0.79 -21.85 -21.29
N GLU A 363 -1.58 -22.76 -20.71
CA GLU A 363 -2.16 -23.86 -21.47
C GLU A 363 -3.10 -23.26 -22.51
N ILE A 364 -2.59 -23.03 -23.72
CA ILE A 364 -3.41 -22.78 -24.89
C ILE A 364 -3.98 -24.15 -25.28
N THR A 365 -5.17 -24.45 -24.79
CA THR A 365 -5.97 -25.56 -25.31
C THR A 365 -6.47 -25.16 -26.69
N ASN A 366 -5.75 -25.58 -27.73
CA ASN A 366 -6.21 -25.44 -29.10
C ASN A 366 -7.29 -26.49 -29.36
N VAL A 367 -8.55 -26.05 -29.41
CA VAL A 367 -9.70 -26.91 -29.74
C VAL A 367 -9.71 -27.12 -31.25
N GLY A 368 -8.85 -27.99 -31.75
CA GLY A 368 -8.80 -28.34 -33.17
C GLY A 368 -7.58 -29.16 -33.54
N ASN A 369 -7.78 -30.47 -33.72
CA ASN A 369 -6.84 -31.44 -34.31
C ASN A 369 -5.51 -31.69 -33.56
N GLY A 370 -5.59 -32.46 -32.48
CA GLY A 370 -4.99 -33.80 -32.48
C GLY A 370 -3.47 -33.97 -32.54
N ASN A 371 -2.64 -32.97 -32.21
CA ASN A 371 -1.20 -33.20 -31.95
C ASN A 371 -0.70 -32.31 -30.80
N VAL A 372 -0.15 -32.96 -29.77
CA VAL A 372 0.57 -32.32 -28.66
C VAL A 372 2.04 -32.21 -29.06
N PHE A 373 2.51 -31.00 -29.33
CA PHE A 373 3.94 -30.74 -29.45
C PHE A 373 4.48 -30.42 -28.05
N LYS A 374 5.22 -31.36 -27.45
CA LYS A 374 6.16 -31.04 -26.38
C LYS A 374 7.40 -30.43 -27.02
N ILE A 375 7.59 -29.14 -26.81
CA ILE A 375 8.88 -28.50 -27.04
C ILE A 375 9.64 -28.62 -25.72
N ASP A 376 10.50 -29.63 -25.63
CA ASP A 376 11.46 -29.73 -24.53
C ASP A 376 12.60 -28.74 -24.82
N ASP A 377 12.46 -27.52 -24.30
CA ASP A 377 13.59 -26.63 -24.13
C ASP A 377 14.30 -27.06 -22.84
N GLU A 378 15.39 -27.83 -22.97
CA GLU A 378 16.33 -28.08 -21.88
C GLU A 378 17.01 -26.77 -21.48
N SER A 379 16.32 -25.99 -20.65
CA SER A 379 16.93 -24.99 -19.79
C SER A 379 16.76 -25.43 -18.34
N ILE A 380 17.91 -25.58 -17.69
CA ILE A 380 18.06 -26.03 -16.31
C ILE A 380 17.07 -25.28 -15.41
N SER A 381 16.19 -26.03 -14.77
CA SER A 381 15.26 -25.54 -13.76
C SER A 381 16.02 -25.00 -12.55
N ILE A 382 16.29 -23.70 -12.52
CA ILE A 382 16.60 -22.99 -11.27
C ILE A 382 15.27 -22.51 -10.69
N ILE A 383 14.72 -23.35 -9.82
CA ILE A 383 13.55 -23.08 -8.97
C ILE A 383 14.11 -22.99 -7.54
N ASP A 384 14.00 -21.80 -6.92
CA ASP A 384 14.26 -21.41 -5.50
C ASP A 384 15.21 -20.21 -5.26
N SER A 385 15.74 -19.56 -6.29
CA SER A 385 16.94 -18.72 -6.15
C SER A 385 16.73 -17.22 -5.94
N PHE A 386 15.78 -16.77 -5.10
CA PHE A 386 15.80 -15.37 -4.61
C PHE A 386 15.95 -15.26 -3.10
N ASN A 387 15.48 -16.23 -2.30
CA ASN A 387 15.88 -16.36 -0.91
C ASN A 387 17.25 -17.06 -0.77
N LYS A 388 17.55 -18.03 -1.66
CA LYS A 388 18.86 -18.71 -1.67
C LYS A 388 20.05 -17.80 -2.03
N VAL A 389 19.84 -16.63 -2.64
CA VAL A 389 20.95 -15.73 -3.01
C VAL A 389 21.65 -15.17 -1.77
N ASN A 390 20.85 -14.77 -0.75
CA ASN A 390 21.39 -14.37 0.55
C ASN A 390 21.98 -15.56 1.31
N ASP A 391 21.39 -16.74 1.22
CA ASP A 391 21.94 -17.95 1.83
C ASP A 391 23.27 -18.37 1.19
N THR A 392 23.43 -18.18 -0.12
CA THR A 392 24.72 -18.41 -0.81
C THR A 392 25.77 -17.37 -0.47
N GLU A 393 25.43 -16.09 -0.31
CA GLU A 393 26.40 -15.09 0.15
C GLU A 393 26.81 -15.37 1.60
N LEU A 394 25.85 -15.64 2.48
CA LEU A 394 26.09 -16.01 3.86
C LEU A 394 26.99 -17.25 3.98
N LEU A 395 26.67 -18.33 3.24
CA LEU A 395 27.50 -19.54 3.23
C LEU A 395 28.90 -19.28 2.68
N LYS A 396 29.06 -18.42 1.66
CA LYS A 396 30.38 -18.01 1.16
C LYS A 396 31.19 -17.28 2.23
N LEU A 397 30.58 -16.36 2.99
CA LEU A 397 31.25 -15.67 4.09
C LEU A 397 31.64 -16.64 5.21
N LEU A 398 30.78 -17.60 5.55
CA LEU A 398 31.09 -18.63 6.57
C LEU A 398 32.22 -19.57 6.13
N ILE A 399 32.24 -19.96 4.85
CA ILE A 399 33.34 -20.76 4.27
C ILE A 399 34.65 -19.95 4.29
N PHE A 400 34.58 -18.65 3.98
CA PHE A 400 35.73 -17.76 4.01
C PHE A 400 36.29 -17.59 5.44
N ILE A 401 35.43 -17.43 6.45
CA ILE A 401 35.84 -17.45 7.86
C ILE A 401 36.63 -18.73 8.15
N ASN A 402 36.11 -19.89 7.71
CA ASN A 402 36.78 -21.17 7.93
C ASN A 402 38.15 -21.28 7.24
N SER A 403 38.30 -20.75 6.01
CA SER A 403 39.59 -20.76 5.32
C SER A 403 40.62 -19.83 5.97
N GLU A 404 40.20 -18.63 6.38
CA GLU A 404 41.10 -17.68 7.05
C GLU A 404 41.58 -18.21 8.39
N LEU A 405 40.74 -18.95 9.12
CA LEU A 405 41.15 -19.58 10.38
C LEU A 405 42.28 -20.59 10.21
N GLU A 406 42.32 -21.34 9.10
CA GLU A 406 43.43 -22.25 8.82
C GLU A 406 44.72 -21.47 8.56
N ASN A 407 44.65 -20.30 7.90
CA ASN A 407 45.80 -19.44 7.63
C ASN A 407 46.44 -18.90 8.92
N ILE A 408 45.62 -18.63 9.95
CA ILE A 408 46.07 -18.06 11.21
C ILE A 408 46.12 -19.08 12.37
N LYS A 409 46.02 -20.38 12.09
CA LYS A 409 45.98 -21.46 13.08
C LYS A 409 47.09 -21.39 14.13
N ASN A 410 48.32 -21.06 13.70
CA ASN A 410 49.48 -21.01 14.59
C ASN A 410 49.48 -19.80 15.55
N SER A 411 48.54 -18.87 15.39
CA SER A 411 48.38 -17.72 16.27
C SER A 411 47.48 -17.98 17.49
N PHE A 412 46.82 -19.16 17.55
CA PHE A 412 45.92 -19.54 18.63
C PHE A 412 46.53 -20.55 19.60
N LYS A 413 46.04 -20.55 20.85
CA LYS A 413 46.20 -21.72 21.73
C LYS A 413 45.47 -22.93 21.12
N PRO A 414 45.98 -24.16 21.25
CA PRO A 414 45.36 -25.35 20.67
C PRO A 414 43.87 -25.50 21.02
N ASP A 415 43.50 -25.29 22.28
CA ASP A 415 42.11 -25.41 22.75
C ASP A 415 41.19 -24.31 22.18
N ASP A 416 41.69 -23.08 22.07
CA ASP A 416 40.95 -21.96 21.48
C ASP A 416 40.68 -22.24 19.99
N TYR A 417 41.68 -22.75 19.26
CA TYR A 417 41.51 -23.14 17.85
C TYR A 417 40.48 -24.25 17.65
N ILE A 418 40.52 -25.30 18.49
CA ILE A 418 39.58 -26.42 18.44
C ILE A 418 38.14 -25.93 18.65
N ASN A 419 37.92 -25.08 19.65
CA ASN A 419 36.60 -24.52 19.93
C ASN A 419 36.09 -23.63 18.81
N LEU A 420 36.96 -22.79 18.25
CA LEU A 420 36.61 -21.89 17.16
C LEU A 420 36.23 -22.66 15.89
N LYS A 421 37.00 -23.69 15.52
CA LYS A 421 36.69 -24.58 14.39
C LYS A 421 35.37 -25.34 14.59
N LYS A 422 35.08 -25.75 15.84
CA LYS A 422 33.81 -26.39 16.19
C LYS A 422 32.63 -25.44 16.01
N ASP A 423 32.73 -24.20 16.50
CA ASP A 423 31.67 -23.20 16.40
C ASP A 423 31.40 -22.81 14.94
N VAL A 424 32.44 -22.61 14.12
CA VAL A 424 32.29 -22.34 12.68
C VAL A 424 31.63 -23.49 11.94
N LYS A 425 32.01 -24.74 12.25
CA LYS A 425 31.38 -25.93 11.66
C LYS A 425 29.90 -26.01 12.00
N LEU A 426 29.53 -25.81 13.27
CA LEU A 426 28.14 -25.81 13.72
C LEU A 426 27.33 -24.68 13.07
N LEU A 427 27.94 -23.51 12.90
CA LEU A 427 27.34 -22.37 12.23
C LEU A 427 27.08 -22.67 10.74
N ILE A 428 28.00 -23.33 10.04
CA ILE A 428 27.82 -23.77 8.64
C ILE A 428 26.71 -24.83 8.55
N GLU A 429 26.69 -25.81 9.45
CA GLU A 429 25.68 -26.87 9.45
C GLU A 429 24.28 -26.34 9.74
N GLU A 430 24.13 -25.45 10.73
CA GLU A 430 22.84 -24.82 11.06
C GLU A 430 22.29 -24.01 9.88
N ASN A 431 23.14 -23.25 9.18
CA ASN A 431 22.74 -22.45 8.00
C ASN A 431 22.58 -23.26 6.71
N LYS A 432 22.84 -24.58 6.72
CA LYS A 432 22.44 -25.49 5.64
C LYS A 432 21.03 -26.06 5.83
N THR A 433 20.42 -25.86 7.00
CA THR A 433 19.04 -26.32 7.26
C THR A 433 18.01 -25.36 6.66
N ASP A 434 16.80 -25.85 6.39
CA ASP A 434 15.72 -25.02 5.83
C ASP A 434 15.22 -23.91 6.78
N ASN A 435 15.54 -24.01 8.08
CA ASN A 435 15.12 -23.05 9.11
C ASN A 435 16.22 -22.84 10.17
N PRO A 436 17.29 -22.09 9.85
CA PRO A 436 18.39 -21.85 10.79
C PRO A 436 17.93 -21.03 12.00
N ARG A 437 18.37 -21.42 13.20
CA ARG A 437 18.04 -20.71 14.44
C ARG A 437 18.93 -19.48 14.63
N LYS A 438 18.36 -18.29 14.43
CA LYS A 438 19.07 -17.01 14.55
C LYS A 438 19.81 -16.81 15.88
N ASP A 439 19.14 -17.08 17.00
CA ASP A 439 19.73 -16.87 18.34
C ASP A 439 20.97 -17.76 18.55
N ARG A 440 20.96 -18.96 17.97
CA ARG A 440 22.08 -19.90 18.03
C ARG A 440 23.24 -19.44 17.15
N ASN A 441 22.95 -18.90 15.97
CA ASN A 441 23.96 -18.34 15.07
C ASN A 441 24.65 -17.12 15.70
N ILE A 442 23.89 -16.22 16.33
CA ILE A 442 24.44 -15.05 17.04
C ILE A 442 25.35 -15.52 18.18
N PHE A 443 24.94 -16.52 18.96
CA PHE A 443 25.76 -17.09 20.02
C PHE A 443 27.12 -17.60 19.51
N TYR A 444 27.15 -18.34 18.39
CA TYR A 444 28.40 -18.81 17.78
C TYR A 444 29.27 -17.65 17.28
N LEU A 445 28.67 -16.65 16.64
CA LEU A 445 29.39 -15.49 16.12
C LEU A 445 30.01 -14.64 17.24
N ASP A 446 29.32 -14.47 18.36
CA ASP A 446 29.85 -13.76 19.53
C ASP A 446 31.02 -14.50 20.16
N ASN A 447 30.95 -15.84 20.24
CA ASN A 447 32.07 -16.66 20.71
C ASN A 447 33.29 -16.56 19.77
N ILE A 448 33.06 -16.67 18.45
CA ILE A 448 34.12 -16.50 17.44
C ILE A 448 34.75 -15.12 17.60
N LYS A 449 33.95 -14.05 17.69
CA LYS A 449 34.43 -12.69 17.88
C LYS A 449 35.30 -12.57 19.13
N LYS A 450 34.83 -13.10 20.26
CA LYS A 450 35.56 -13.08 21.54
C LYS A 450 36.92 -13.80 21.46
N ILE A 451 37.01 -14.92 20.75
CA ILE A 451 38.28 -15.66 20.62
C ILE A 451 39.22 -14.93 19.66
N ILE A 452 38.73 -14.45 18.51
CA ILE A 452 39.55 -13.76 17.49
C ILE A 452 40.10 -12.43 17.99
N THR A 453 39.38 -11.69 18.84
CA THR A 453 39.93 -10.45 19.43
C THR A 453 41.22 -10.65 20.22
N LYS A 454 41.52 -11.87 20.69
CA LYS A 454 42.77 -12.19 21.41
C LYS A 454 43.99 -12.31 20.49
N THR A 455 43.80 -12.49 19.18
CA THR A 455 44.92 -12.62 18.22
C THR A 455 45.43 -11.27 17.70
N GLY A 456 44.85 -10.16 18.17
CA GLY A 456 45.26 -8.80 17.78
C GLY A 456 45.04 -8.53 16.29
N GLU A 457 46.00 -7.85 15.67
CA GLU A 457 45.92 -7.39 14.28
C GLU A 457 45.73 -8.53 13.27
N ILE A 458 46.27 -9.73 13.57
CA ILE A 458 46.16 -10.91 12.70
C ILE A 458 44.69 -11.36 12.52
N GLY A 459 43.82 -11.07 13.50
CA GLY A 459 42.42 -11.47 13.48
C GLY A 459 41.45 -10.47 12.82
N VAL A 460 41.92 -9.26 12.47
CA VAL A 460 41.07 -8.16 11.98
C VAL A 460 40.24 -8.54 10.75
N PRO A 461 40.80 -9.17 9.70
CA PRO A 461 40.02 -9.55 8.52
C PRO A 461 38.83 -10.46 8.84
N ILE A 462 39.00 -11.36 9.81
CA ILE A 462 37.94 -12.28 10.21
C ILE A 462 36.88 -11.55 11.06
N LEU A 463 37.29 -10.59 11.91
CA LEU A 463 36.36 -9.77 12.70
C LEU A 463 35.42 -8.94 11.81
N GLU A 464 35.93 -8.35 10.73
CA GLU A 464 35.12 -7.59 9.78
C GLU A 464 34.05 -8.47 9.12
N ILE A 465 34.42 -9.69 8.76
CA ILE A 465 33.50 -10.65 8.15
C ILE A 465 32.50 -11.16 9.16
N VAL A 466 32.91 -11.44 10.39
CA VAL A 466 32.01 -11.81 11.49
C VAL A 466 30.98 -10.70 11.74
N ASP A 467 31.39 -9.43 11.74
CA ASP A 467 30.47 -8.30 11.90
C ASP A 467 29.52 -8.14 10.73
N LYS A 468 30.01 -8.36 9.49
CA LYS A 468 29.16 -8.44 8.30
C LYS A 468 28.14 -9.58 8.45
N VAL A 469 28.54 -10.76 8.90
CA VAL A 469 27.65 -11.92 9.11
C VAL A 469 26.63 -11.65 10.21
N ILE A 470 27.02 -11.01 11.33
CA ILE A 470 26.07 -10.60 12.39
C ILE A 470 25.00 -9.65 11.84
N SER A 471 25.35 -8.78 10.89
CA SER A 471 24.39 -7.88 10.26
C SER A 471 23.32 -8.59 9.42
N PHE A 472 23.57 -9.82 8.93
CA PHE A 472 22.53 -10.64 8.28
C PHE A 472 21.49 -11.18 9.29
N PHE A 473 21.85 -11.27 10.57
CA PHE A 473 20.97 -11.83 11.61
C PHE A 473 20.23 -10.75 12.42
N LYS A 474 20.68 -9.49 12.39
CA LYS A 474 20.03 -8.33 13.02
C LYS A 474 18.97 -7.73 12.10
#